data_AF-A0A2G2CJG3-F1
#
_entry.id   AF-A0A2G2CJG3-F1
#
_cell.length_a   1.000
_cell.length_b   1.000
_cell.length_c   1.000
_cell.angle_alpha   90.00
_cell.angle_beta   90.00
_cell.angle_gamma   90.00
#
_symmetry.space_group_name_H-M   'P 1'
#
loop_
_entity.id
_entity.type
_entity.pdbx_description
1 polymer ?
#
loop_
_entity_poly.entity_id
_entity_poly.type
_entity_poly.pdbx_seq_one_letter_code
_entity_poly.pdbx_strand_id
1 'polypeptide(L)'
;MNYYFNKTVNGTFEEVIDKVTKGLKEEGFGILTEIDVTGTLKKKLDIDFKKYRILGACNPPYAHKALQAEDKIGTMLPCNVIVQEIEAGIIEVAAVNPMASMQAVKNERLNEIASEITAMLENYFNLKDALVADDNARAKELGATLATSLGNLNVSSNFSDTQKANLKDIIEDAVEHAEHISESDIDHQREHFKILSKDVTDMVAITGTEKTLYQQFCPMYDGGSAWLSTSKDVMNPYYGSRMLNCGKVQKEIN
;
A
#
# COMPACT_ATOMS: atom_id res chain seq x y z
N MET A 1 8.82 2.32 8.00
CA MET A 1 8.54 2.93 6.69
C MET A 1 9.30 4.24 6.60
N ASN A 2 10.01 4.51 5.49
CA ASN A 2 10.72 5.80 5.33
C ASN A 2 9.72 6.91 4.99
N TYR A 3 10.00 8.13 5.46
CA TYR A 3 9.16 9.31 5.19
C TYR A 3 9.29 9.85 3.76
N TYR A 4 10.07 9.18 2.91
CA TYR A 4 10.35 9.55 1.53
C TYR A 4 10.59 8.32 0.66
N PHE A 5 10.43 8.50 -0.65
CA PHE A 5 10.94 7.63 -1.71
C PHE A 5 12.11 8.34 -2.39
N ASN A 6 13.21 7.66 -2.71
CA ASN A 6 14.33 8.27 -3.44
C ASN A 6 14.80 7.45 -4.63
N LYS A 7 15.48 8.14 -5.55
CA LYS A 7 16.20 7.55 -6.66
C LYS A 7 17.39 8.42 -7.05
N THR A 8 18.50 7.80 -7.37
CA THR A 8 19.68 8.47 -7.93
C THR A 8 19.68 8.37 -9.44
N VAL A 9 20.02 9.48 -10.10
CA VAL A 9 20.10 9.59 -11.57
C VAL A 9 21.37 10.34 -11.97
N ASN A 10 21.94 9.94 -13.10
CA ASN A 10 23.07 10.63 -13.69
C ASN A 10 22.57 11.76 -14.62
N GLY A 11 23.23 12.91 -14.56
CA GLY A 11 22.92 14.07 -15.39
C GLY A 11 23.26 15.38 -14.68
N THR A 12 23.04 16.50 -15.37
CA THR A 12 23.17 17.80 -14.71
C THR A 12 21.99 18.10 -13.81
N PHE A 13 22.21 18.92 -12.79
CA PHE A 13 21.18 19.30 -11.82
C PHE A 13 19.92 19.88 -12.49
N GLU A 14 20.09 20.81 -13.43
CA GLU A 14 18.99 21.45 -14.15
C GLU A 14 18.24 20.48 -15.08
N GLU A 15 18.95 19.61 -15.80
CA GLU A 15 18.31 18.58 -16.63
C GLU A 15 17.45 17.61 -15.79
N VAL A 16 17.89 17.28 -14.58
CA VAL A 16 17.14 16.41 -13.69
C VAL A 16 15.90 17.11 -13.14
N ILE A 17 15.99 18.40 -12.76
CA ILE A 17 14.82 19.19 -12.38
C ILE A 17 13.79 19.23 -13.51
N ASP A 18 14.22 19.45 -14.74
CA ASP A 18 13.35 19.46 -15.92
C ASP A 18 12.67 18.10 -16.14
N LYS A 19 13.42 17.00 -16.01
CA LYS A 19 12.88 15.64 -16.14
C LYS A 19 11.87 15.34 -15.04
N VAL A 20 12.16 15.70 -13.79
CA VAL A 20 11.26 15.51 -12.65
C VAL A 20 9.98 16.30 -12.86
N THR A 21 10.08 17.57 -13.25
CA THR A 21 8.93 18.45 -13.49
C THR A 21 8.05 17.91 -14.62
N LYS A 22 8.65 17.43 -15.71
CA LYS A 22 7.91 16.80 -16.82
C LYS A 22 7.22 15.51 -16.39
N GLY A 23 7.92 14.62 -15.70
CA GLY A 23 7.35 13.36 -15.21
C GLY A 23 6.21 13.57 -14.22
N LEU A 24 6.34 14.53 -13.29
CA LEU A 24 5.25 14.91 -12.37
C LEU A 24 4.04 15.42 -13.13
N LYS A 25 4.24 16.26 -14.17
CA LYS A 25 3.17 16.79 -15.00
C LYS A 25 2.42 15.71 -15.77
N GLU A 26 3.12 14.70 -16.28
CA GLU A 26 2.52 13.53 -16.96
C GLU A 26 1.59 12.75 -16.03
N GLU A 27 1.92 12.68 -14.73
CA GLU A 27 1.09 12.08 -13.67
C GLU A 27 0.05 13.06 -13.07
N GLY A 28 -0.14 14.22 -13.68
CA GLY A 28 -1.13 15.22 -13.26
C GLY A 28 -0.74 16.09 -12.07
N PHE A 29 0.53 16.09 -11.66
CA PHE A 29 1.07 16.98 -10.64
C PHE A 29 1.67 18.25 -11.28
N GLY A 30 1.20 19.42 -10.84
CA GLY A 30 1.82 20.71 -11.14
C GLY A 30 2.82 21.13 -10.06
N ILE A 31 3.81 21.93 -10.42
CA ILE A 31 4.71 22.57 -9.44
C ILE A 31 4.09 23.91 -9.00
N LEU A 32 3.70 24.01 -7.73
CA LEU A 32 3.12 25.22 -7.15
C LEU A 32 4.18 26.15 -6.57
N THR A 33 5.23 25.57 -6.00
CA THR A 33 6.31 26.31 -5.36
C THR A 33 7.64 25.68 -5.72
N GLU A 34 8.66 26.52 -5.73
CA GLU A 34 10.03 26.11 -5.94
C GLU A 34 10.92 26.91 -4.99
N ILE A 35 11.72 26.19 -4.20
CA ILE A 35 12.57 26.78 -3.16
C ILE A 35 14.01 26.43 -3.46
N ASP A 36 14.78 27.44 -3.88
CA ASP A 36 16.23 27.36 -4.00
C ASP A 36 16.90 27.47 -2.63
N VAL A 37 17.13 26.32 -2.00
CA VAL A 37 17.78 26.25 -0.70
C VAL A 37 19.24 26.71 -0.79
N THR A 38 19.92 26.38 -1.89
CA THR A 38 21.34 26.71 -2.09
C THR A 38 21.53 28.23 -2.15
N GLY A 39 20.77 28.88 -3.04
CA GLY A 39 20.80 30.33 -3.17
C GLY A 39 20.32 31.05 -1.91
N THR A 40 19.31 30.49 -1.22
CA THR A 40 18.79 31.07 0.02
C THR A 40 19.83 31.04 1.14
N LEU A 41 20.48 29.89 1.38
CA LEU A 41 21.49 29.76 2.43
C LEU A 41 22.71 30.64 2.15
N LYS A 42 23.16 30.73 0.88
CA LYS A 42 24.24 31.63 0.50
C LYS A 42 23.86 33.09 0.75
N LYS A 43 22.68 33.53 0.32
CA LYS A 43 22.24 34.93 0.46
C LYS A 43 22.01 35.34 1.91
N LYS A 44 21.52 34.44 2.77
CA LYS A 44 21.10 34.76 4.13
C LYS A 44 22.17 34.51 5.18
N LEU A 45 23.03 33.51 4.96
CA LEU A 45 24.00 33.04 5.94
C LEU A 45 25.44 33.01 5.40
N ASP A 46 25.65 33.31 4.11
CA ASP A 46 26.94 33.19 3.42
C ASP A 46 27.57 31.79 3.49
N ILE A 47 26.74 30.75 3.50
CA ILE A 47 27.18 29.36 3.53
C ILE A 47 27.17 28.79 2.12
N ASP A 48 28.29 28.19 1.70
CA ASP A 48 28.36 27.36 0.50
C ASP A 48 27.75 25.99 0.79
N PHE A 49 26.60 25.72 0.17
CA PHE A 49 25.85 24.48 0.33
C PHE A 49 25.82 23.71 -0.99
N LYS A 50 25.63 22.38 -0.92
CA LYS A 50 25.42 21.56 -2.12
C LYS A 50 24.17 22.02 -2.87
N LYS A 51 24.13 21.79 -4.19
CA LYS A 51 22.94 22.12 -4.99
C LYS A 51 21.74 21.36 -4.45
N TYR A 52 20.71 22.10 -4.07
CA TYR A 52 19.55 21.60 -3.37
C TYR A 52 18.34 22.47 -3.70
N ARG A 53 17.31 21.84 -4.28
CA ARG A 53 16.05 22.46 -4.68
C ARG A 53 14.89 21.67 -4.06
N ILE A 54 13.87 22.36 -3.58
CA ILE A 54 12.61 21.75 -3.14
C ILE A 54 11.51 22.20 -4.09
N LEU A 55 10.84 21.24 -4.70
CA LEU A 55 9.69 21.44 -5.59
C LEU A 55 8.42 21.06 -4.82
N GLY A 56 7.48 22.00 -4.69
CA GLY A 56 6.17 21.74 -4.13
C GLY A 56 5.21 21.23 -5.21
N ALA A 57 5.10 19.91 -5.33
CA ALA A 57 4.23 19.27 -6.31
C ALA A 57 2.81 19.09 -5.79
N CYS A 58 1.80 19.36 -6.61
CA CYS A 58 0.40 19.24 -6.22
C CYS A 58 -0.45 18.69 -7.36
N ASN A 59 -1.28 17.71 -7.02
CA ASN A 59 -2.36 17.23 -7.89
C ASN A 59 -3.69 17.79 -7.34
N PRO A 60 -4.36 18.72 -8.05
CA PRO A 60 -5.51 19.44 -7.50
C PRO A 60 -6.69 18.54 -7.07
N PRO A 61 -7.10 17.51 -7.83
CA PRO A 61 -8.11 16.55 -7.37
C PRO A 61 -7.76 15.87 -6.04
N TYR A 62 -6.51 15.43 -5.84
CA TYR A 62 -6.09 14.80 -4.58
C TYR A 62 -5.98 15.81 -3.44
N ALA A 63 -5.44 17.00 -3.69
CA ALA A 63 -5.36 18.06 -2.69
C ALA A 63 -6.74 18.50 -2.19
N HIS A 64 -7.72 18.63 -3.10
CA HIS A 64 -9.10 18.94 -2.73
C HIS A 64 -9.71 17.84 -1.85
N LYS A 65 -9.57 16.57 -2.23
CA LYS A 65 -10.04 15.43 -1.42
C LYS A 65 -9.40 15.42 -0.03
N ALA A 66 -8.09 15.67 0.07
CA ALA A 66 -7.40 15.73 1.34
C ALA A 66 -7.92 16.87 2.22
N LEU A 67 -8.06 18.09 1.66
CA LEU A 67 -8.58 19.26 2.37
C LEU A 67 -10.04 19.08 2.83
N GLN A 68 -10.84 18.29 2.11
CA GLN A 68 -12.20 17.94 2.55
C GLN A 68 -12.20 16.94 3.71
N ALA A 69 -11.19 16.07 3.79
CA ALA A 69 -11.08 15.06 4.84
C ALA A 69 -10.49 15.62 6.15
N GLU A 70 -9.56 16.57 6.06
CA GLU A 70 -8.87 17.18 7.18
C GLU A 70 -8.56 18.65 6.85
N ASP A 71 -9.23 19.60 7.50
CA ASP A 71 -9.14 21.02 7.15
C ASP A 71 -7.73 21.60 7.41
N LYS A 72 -6.94 20.97 8.31
CA LYS A 72 -5.56 21.37 8.61
C LYS A 72 -4.51 20.63 7.79
N ILE A 73 -4.89 19.74 6.86
CA ILE A 73 -3.94 18.98 6.05
C ILE A 73 -3.09 19.89 5.15
N GLY A 74 -3.55 21.12 4.90
CA GLY A 74 -2.79 22.14 4.18
C GLY A 74 -1.40 22.42 4.79
N THR A 75 -1.17 22.12 6.06
CA THR A 75 0.16 22.20 6.70
C THR A 75 1.17 21.18 6.14
N MET A 76 0.69 20.13 5.48
CA MET A 76 1.47 19.07 4.84
C MET A 76 1.44 19.15 3.31
N LEU A 77 0.77 20.16 2.74
CA LEU A 77 0.69 20.40 1.30
C LEU A 77 1.55 21.62 0.92
N PRO A 78 2.10 21.67 -0.30
CA PRO A 78 2.11 20.63 -1.33
C PRO A 78 3.06 19.45 -1.02
N CYS A 79 3.01 18.39 -1.83
CA CYS A 79 3.93 17.27 -1.70
C CYS A 79 5.36 17.72 -2.08
N ASN A 80 6.27 17.72 -1.12
CA ASN A 80 7.66 18.09 -1.37
C ASN A 80 8.41 17.03 -2.18
N VAL A 81 9.09 17.48 -3.24
CA VAL A 81 10.06 16.71 -4.02
C VAL A 81 11.39 17.43 -3.97
N ILE A 82 12.39 16.79 -3.39
CA ILE A 82 13.76 17.29 -3.26
C ILE A 82 14.56 16.84 -4.48
N VAL A 83 15.38 17.75 -5.01
CA VAL A 83 16.44 17.43 -5.97
C VAL A 83 17.75 17.95 -5.40
N GLN A 84 18.71 17.06 -5.20
CA GLN A 84 20.01 17.40 -4.61
C GLN A 84 21.18 16.76 -5.37
N GLU A 85 22.27 17.51 -5.55
CA GLU A 85 23.51 16.98 -6.10
C GLU A 85 24.33 16.37 -4.96
N ILE A 86 24.57 15.05 -5.03
CA ILE A 86 25.33 14.30 -4.02
C ILE A 86 26.81 14.34 -4.37
N GLU A 87 27.12 14.09 -5.64
CA GLU A 87 28.44 14.19 -6.26
C GLU A 87 28.27 14.80 -7.65
N ALA A 88 29.37 15.25 -8.25
CA ALA A 88 29.33 15.90 -9.57
C ALA A 88 28.64 14.99 -10.61
N GLY A 89 27.49 15.44 -11.13
CA GLY A 89 26.71 14.69 -12.12
C GLY A 89 25.88 13.53 -11.57
N ILE A 90 25.84 13.33 -10.25
CA ILE A 90 25.03 12.33 -9.55
C ILE A 90 23.97 13.06 -8.72
N ILE A 91 22.73 13.02 -9.20
CA ILE A 91 21.61 13.75 -8.61
C ILE A 91 20.67 12.76 -7.92
N GLU A 92 20.34 13.03 -6.66
CA GLU A 92 19.29 12.32 -5.96
C GLU A 92 17.99 13.12 -6.04
N VAL A 93 16.90 12.43 -6.40
CA VAL A 93 15.54 12.93 -6.31
C VAL A 93 14.84 12.17 -5.19
N ALA A 94 14.22 12.89 -4.26
CA ALA A 94 13.45 12.29 -3.18
C ALA A 94 12.07 12.94 -3.06
N ALA A 95 11.01 12.15 -3.13
CA ALA A 95 9.63 12.61 -2.95
C ALA A 95 9.12 12.22 -1.56
N VAL A 96 8.36 13.10 -0.93
CA VAL A 96 7.71 12.82 0.35
C VAL A 96 6.79 11.59 0.22
N ASN A 97 6.84 10.69 1.19
CA ASN A 97 5.89 9.59 1.28
C ASN A 97 4.60 10.12 1.95
N PRO A 98 3.48 10.19 1.22
CA PRO A 98 2.24 10.74 1.75
C PRO A 98 1.71 9.90 2.93
N MET A 99 1.86 8.58 2.92
CA MET A 99 1.41 7.73 4.03
C MET A 99 2.19 8.05 5.31
N ALA A 100 3.51 8.10 5.24
CA ALA A 100 4.35 8.42 6.40
C ALA A 100 4.13 9.88 6.90
N SER A 101 3.84 10.82 6.00
CA SER A 101 3.59 12.22 6.39
C SER A 101 2.20 12.43 6.98
N MET A 102 1.22 11.67 6.49
CA MET A 102 -0.15 11.68 7.01
C MET A 102 -0.28 10.87 8.31
N GLN A 103 0.59 9.89 8.57
CA GLN A 103 0.66 9.19 9.87
C GLN A 103 0.96 10.14 11.05
N ALA A 104 1.62 11.27 10.81
CA ALA A 104 1.85 12.29 11.84
C ALA A 104 0.56 13.04 12.24
N VAL A 105 -0.47 12.99 11.39
CA VAL A 105 -1.82 13.43 11.72
C VAL A 105 -2.43 12.36 12.62
N LYS A 106 -2.21 12.49 13.93
CA LYS A 106 -2.71 11.58 14.99
C LYS A 106 -4.25 11.60 15.04
N ASN A 107 -4.89 10.94 14.08
CA ASN A 107 -6.31 10.72 14.06
C ASN A 107 -6.59 9.36 14.71
N GLU A 108 -7.02 9.35 15.97
CA GLU A 108 -7.25 8.14 16.77
C GLU A 108 -8.24 7.16 16.10
N ARG A 109 -9.17 7.69 15.29
CA ARG A 109 -10.12 6.91 14.49
C ARG A 109 -9.46 6.12 13.34
N LEU A 110 -8.33 6.58 12.81
CA LEU A 110 -7.57 5.82 11.81
C LEU A 110 -6.78 4.66 12.44
N ASN A 111 -6.32 4.82 13.69
CA ASN A 111 -5.59 3.78 14.40
C ASN A 111 -6.49 2.61 14.81
N GLU A 112 -7.73 2.87 15.25
CA GLU A 112 -8.71 1.81 15.56
C GLU A 112 -8.98 0.93 14.33
N ILE A 113 -9.12 1.54 13.16
CA ILE A 113 -9.42 0.84 11.90
C ILE A 113 -8.19 0.14 11.34
N ALA A 114 -7.02 0.76 11.41
CA ALA A 114 -5.76 0.09 11.09
C ALA A 114 -5.55 -1.15 11.97
N SER A 115 -5.94 -1.07 13.25
CA SER A 115 -5.92 -2.22 14.16
C SER A 115 -6.94 -3.30 13.78
N GLU A 116 -8.17 -2.93 13.43
CA GLU A 116 -9.21 -3.87 12.96
C GLU A 116 -8.77 -4.59 11.67
N ILE A 117 -8.24 -3.84 10.70
CA ILE A 117 -7.72 -4.39 9.44
C ILE A 117 -6.50 -5.27 9.69
N THR A 118 -5.60 -4.87 10.60
CA THR A 118 -4.44 -5.69 10.96
C THR A 118 -4.86 -7.02 11.59
N ALA A 119 -5.83 -7.00 12.52
CA ALA A 119 -6.37 -8.21 13.13
C ALA A 119 -7.04 -9.12 12.09
N MET A 120 -7.81 -8.54 11.16
CA MET A 120 -8.42 -9.31 10.08
C MET A 120 -7.37 -9.91 9.13
N LEU A 121 -6.32 -9.17 8.76
CA LEU A 121 -5.23 -9.69 7.93
C LEU A 121 -4.49 -10.84 8.62
N GLU A 122 -4.29 -10.77 9.94
CA GLU A 122 -3.75 -11.87 10.72
C GLU A 122 -4.63 -13.12 10.64
N ASN A 123 -5.96 -12.97 10.71
CA ASN A 123 -6.89 -14.08 10.51
C ASN A 123 -6.83 -14.67 9.09
N TYR A 124 -6.70 -13.82 8.07
CA TYR A 124 -6.46 -14.27 6.69
C TYR A 124 -5.17 -15.08 6.56
N PHE A 125 -4.07 -14.62 7.15
CA PHE A 125 -2.79 -15.34 7.09
C PHE A 125 -2.83 -16.65 7.86
N ASN A 126 -3.49 -16.69 9.01
CA ASN A 126 -3.71 -17.93 9.75
C ASN A 126 -4.50 -18.95 8.90
N LEU A 127 -5.57 -18.50 8.24
CA LEU A 127 -6.36 -19.35 7.34
C LEU A 127 -5.51 -19.88 6.18
N LYS A 128 -4.75 -18.99 5.52
CA LYS A 128 -3.79 -19.37 4.48
C LYS A 128 -2.82 -20.43 4.97
N ASP A 129 -2.26 -20.28 6.17
CA ASP A 129 -1.29 -21.22 6.74
C ASP A 129 -1.93 -22.59 7.06
N ALA A 130 -3.20 -22.62 7.48
CA ALA A 130 -3.94 -23.87 7.64
C ALA A 130 -4.11 -24.61 6.30
N LEU A 131 -4.42 -23.89 5.22
CA LEU A 131 -4.54 -24.46 3.87
C LEU A 131 -3.20 -24.95 3.30
N VAL A 132 -2.10 -24.26 3.62
CA VAL A 132 -0.73 -24.70 3.33
C VAL A 132 -0.41 -26.01 4.04
N ALA A 133 -0.87 -26.17 5.28
CA ALA A 133 -0.65 -27.36 6.11
C ALA A 133 -1.59 -28.53 5.81
N ASP A 134 -2.46 -28.41 4.80
CA ASP A 134 -3.54 -29.36 4.50
C ASP A 134 -4.50 -29.61 5.69
N ASP A 135 -4.64 -28.65 6.61
CA ASP A 135 -5.48 -28.79 7.81
C ASP A 135 -6.92 -28.30 7.57
N ASN A 136 -7.73 -29.23 7.06
CA ASN A 136 -9.15 -28.99 6.76
C ASN A 136 -9.95 -28.48 7.97
N ALA A 137 -9.74 -29.04 9.15
CA ALA A 137 -10.53 -28.70 10.34
C ALA A 137 -10.17 -27.30 10.85
N ARG A 138 -8.87 -26.99 10.86
CA ARG A 138 -8.40 -25.66 11.27
C ARG A 138 -8.78 -24.59 10.26
N ALA A 139 -8.74 -24.89 8.96
CA ALA A 139 -9.22 -23.98 7.92
C ALA A 139 -10.70 -23.65 8.10
N LYS A 140 -11.55 -24.61 8.51
CA LYS A 140 -12.96 -24.32 8.83
C LYS A 140 -13.13 -23.30 9.95
N GLU A 141 -12.46 -23.54 11.07
CA GLU A 141 -12.51 -22.68 12.25
C GLU A 141 -12.02 -21.26 11.93
N LEU A 142 -10.92 -21.15 11.18
CA LEU A 142 -10.34 -19.87 10.80
C LEU A 142 -11.17 -19.16 9.73
N GLY A 143 -11.84 -19.88 8.84
CA GLY A 143 -12.83 -19.33 7.90
C GLY A 143 -13.97 -18.63 8.64
N ALA A 144 -14.56 -19.29 9.65
CA ALA A 144 -15.62 -18.69 10.47
C ALA A 144 -15.13 -17.47 11.27
N THR A 145 -13.90 -17.55 11.80
CA THR A 145 -13.25 -16.44 12.53
C THR A 145 -13.01 -15.24 11.61
N LEU A 146 -12.56 -15.50 10.38
CA LEU A 146 -12.31 -14.47 9.39
C LEU A 146 -13.61 -13.83 8.91
N ALA A 147 -14.65 -14.62 8.62
CA ALA A 147 -15.99 -14.12 8.25
C ALA A 147 -16.53 -13.16 9.31
N THR A 148 -16.42 -13.54 10.60
CA THR A 148 -16.84 -12.69 11.73
C THR A 148 -16.01 -11.39 11.79
N SER A 149 -14.70 -11.49 11.54
CA SER A 149 -13.80 -10.33 11.58
C SER A 149 -14.11 -9.35 10.45
N LEU A 150 -14.32 -9.86 9.23
CA LEU A 150 -14.70 -9.09 8.04
C LEU A 150 -16.06 -8.41 8.23
N GLY A 151 -17.08 -9.12 8.73
CA GLY A 151 -18.42 -8.57 8.96
C GLY A 151 -18.47 -7.48 10.04
N ASN A 152 -17.47 -7.43 10.92
CA ASN A 152 -17.34 -6.40 11.95
C ASN A 152 -16.46 -5.21 11.53
N LEU A 153 -15.87 -5.23 10.33
CA LEU A 153 -15.03 -4.12 9.86
C LEU A 153 -15.87 -2.84 9.69
N ASN A 154 -15.53 -1.81 10.45
CA ASN A 154 -16.19 -0.51 10.30
C ASN A 154 -15.56 0.28 9.16
N VAL A 155 -16.24 0.30 8.00
CA VAL A 155 -15.81 1.10 6.84
C VAL A 155 -15.96 2.60 7.16
N SER A 156 -14.84 3.24 7.47
CA SER A 156 -14.73 4.59 8.04
C SER A 156 -15.34 5.72 7.20
N SER A 157 -15.60 6.86 7.85
CA SER A 157 -15.93 8.14 7.21
C SER A 157 -14.85 8.73 6.31
N ASN A 158 -13.59 8.28 6.45
CA ASN A 158 -12.40 8.89 5.85
C ASN A 158 -12.09 8.36 4.44
N PHE A 159 -12.80 7.31 4.02
CA PHE A 159 -12.82 6.88 2.62
C PHE A 159 -13.80 7.73 1.82
N SER A 160 -13.48 8.03 0.55
CA SER A 160 -14.44 8.65 -0.36
C SER A 160 -15.68 7.75 -0.53
N ASP A 161 -16.83 8.32 -0.91
CA ASP A 161 -18.07 7.53 -1.05
C ASP A 161 -17.92 6.37 -2.04
N THR A 162 -17.12 6.55 -3.10
CA THR A 162 -16.76 5.48 -4.03
C THR A 162 -15.91 4.39 -3.35
N GLN A 163 -14.92 4.77 -2.53
CA GLN A 163 -14.11 3.79 -1.79
C GLN A 163 -14.95 3.04 -0.74
N LYS A 164 -15.89 3.72 -0.08
CA LYS A 164 -16.81 3.08 0.87
C LYS A 164 -17.72 2.07 0.19
N ALA A 165 -18.29 2.43 -0.96
CA ALA A 165 -19.11 1.52 -1.75
C ALA A 165 -18.30 0.30 -2.20
N ASN A 166 -17.12 0.51 -2.79
CA ASN A 166 -16.24 -0.57 -3.22
C ASN A 166 -15.82 -1.47 -2.05
N LEU A 167 -15.41 -0.88 -0.91
CA LEU A 167 -15.04 -1.66 0.27
C LEU A 167 -16.20 -2.47 0.81
N LYS A 168 -17.41 -1.92 0.80
CA LYS A 168 -18.60 -2.65 1.22
C LYS A 168 -18.84 -3.87 0.33
N ASP A 169 -18.79 -3.69 -0.98
CA ASP A 169 -19.01 -4.78 -1.94
C ASP A 169 -17.92 -5.86 -1.79
N ILE A 170 -16.65 -5.45 -1.63
CA ILE A 170 -15.52 -6.36 -1.41
C ILE A 170 -15.67 -7.12 -0.08
N ILE A 171 -16.09 -6.46 0.99
CA ILE A 171 -16.26 -7.09 2.30
C ILE A 171 -17.43 -8.08 2.26
N GLU A 172 -18.52 -7.75 1.59
CA GLU A 172 -19.68 -8.65 1.44
C GLU A 172 -19.29 -9.95 0.72
N ASP A 173 -18.55 -9.85 -0.38
CA ASP A 173 -18.03 -11.01 -1.13
C ASP A 173 -17.01 -11.81 -0.29
N ALA A 174 -16.08 -11.12 0.39
CA ALA A 174 -15.08 -11.75 1.24
C ALA A 174 -15.72 -12.50 2.43
N VAL A 175 -16.80 -11.97 3.02
CA VAL A 175 -17.55 -12.64 4.09
C VAL A 175 -18.19 -13.92 3.55
N GLU A 176 -18.89 -13.86 2.42
CA GLU A 176 -19.52 -15.02 1.78
C GLU A 176 -18.50 -16.14 1.53
N HIS A 177 -17.35 -15.80 0.95
CA HIS A 177 -16.29 -16.77 0.69
C HIS A 177 -15.67 -17.34 1.96
N ALA A 178 -15.49 -16.53 3.01
CA ALA A 178 -14.98 -17.00 4.29
C ALA A 178 -15.99 -17.93 5.02
N GLU A 179 -17.28 -17.66 4.92
CA GLU A 179 -18.36 -18.53 5.42
C GLU A 179 -18.36 -19.88 4.69
N HIS A 180 -18.28 -19.88 3.36
CA HIS A 180 -18.21 -21.13 2.59
C HIS A 180 -16.96 -21.97 2.91
N ILE A 181 -15.81 -21.34 3.13
CA ILE A 181 -14.60 -22.04 3.62
C ILE A 181 -14.90 -22.75 4.96
N SER A 182 -15.66 -22.10 5.85
CA SER A 182 -15.99 -22.66 7.17
C SER A 182 -16.83 -23.94 7.12
N GLU A 183 -17.57 -24.15 6.03
CA GLU A 183 -18.50 -25.28 5.89
C GLU A 183 -17.96 -26.38 4.96
N SER A 184 -16.99 -26.06 4.12
CA SER A 184 -16.56 -26.89 2.98
C SER A 184 -15.39 -27.83 3.28
N ASP A 185 -15.19 -28.85 2.44
CA ASP A 185 -13.95 -29.64 2.45
C ASP A 185 -12.77 -28.86 1.85
N ILE A 186 -11.55 -29.38 2.03
CA ILE A 186 -10.32 -28.64 1.69
C ILE A 186 -10.19 -28.27 0.21
N ASP A 187 -10.76 -29.07 -0.69
CA ASP A 187 -10.68 -28.78 -2.12
C ASP A 187 -11.57 -27.57 -2.44
N HIS A 188 -12.81 -27.56 -1.94
CA HIS A 188 -13.72 -26.42 -2.07
C HIS A 188 -13.26 -25.20 -1.25
N GLN A 189 -12.63 -25.40 -0.08
CA GLN A 189 -12.03 -24.30 0.69
C GLN A 189 -11.00 -23.55 -0.15
N ARG A 190 -10.21 -24.24 -0.98
CA ARG A 190 -9.22 -23.60 -1.85
C ARG A 190 -9.85 -22.81 -2.99
N GLU A 191 -10.97 -23.29 -3.52
CA GLU A 191 -11.76 -22.57 -4.53
C GLU A 191 -12.29 -21.26 -3.96
N HIS A 192 -12.90 -21.29 -2.77
CA HIS A 192 -13.34 -20.06 -2.11
C HIS A 192 -12.16 -19.18 -1.65
N PHE A 193 -11.05 -19.78 -1.20
CA PHE A 193 -9.85 -19.03 -0.79
C PHE A 193 -9.21 -18.27 -1.96
N LYS A 194 -9.35 -18.76 -3.19
CA LYS A 194 -8.93 -18.02 -4.39
C LYS A 194 -9.66 -16.69 -4.51
N ILE A 195 -10.98 -16.68 -4.39
CA ILE A 195 -11.78 -15.47 -4.53
C ILE A 195 -11.53 -14.55 -3.33
N LEU A 196 -11.61 -15.08 -2.12
CA LEU A 196 -11.25 -14.36 -0.89
C LEU A 196 -9.87 -13.70 -0.95
N SER A 197 -8.86 -14.37 -1.52
CA SER A 197 -7.52 -13.79 -1.67
C SER A 197 -7.49 -12.60 -2.62
N LYS A 198 -8.34 -12.60 -3.65
CA LYS A 198 -8.50 -11.44 -4.53
C LYS A 198 -9.16 -10.29 -3.78
N ASP A 199 -10.24 -10.56 -3.05
CA ASP A 199 -10.98 -9.54 -2.30
C ASP A 199 -10.12 -8.89 -1.23
N VAL A 200 -9.37 -9.69 -0.47
CA VAL A 200 -8.40 -9.18 0.52
C VAL A 200 -7.29 -8.36 -0.16
N THR A 201 -6.83 -8.76 -1.35
CA THR A 201 -5.84 -7.99 -2.12
C THR A 201 -6.40 -6.63 -2.56
N ASP A 202 -7.63 -6.60 -3.08
CA ASP A 202 -8.30 -5.39 -3.54
C ASP A 202 -8.62 -4.45 -2.36
N MET A 203 -9.01 -5.01 -1.22
CA MET A 203 -9.20 -4.27 0.03
C MET A 203 -7.88 -3.66 0.51
N VAL A 204 -6.77 -4.41 0.57
CA VAL A 204 -5.44 -3.88 0.94
C VAL A 204 -4.99 -2.78 -0.02
N ALA A 205 -5.35 -2.85 -1.31
CA ALA A 205 -5.05 -1.78 -2.26
C ALA A 205 -5.80 -0.48 -1.96
N ILE A 206 -6.94 -0.54 -1.26
CA ILE A 206 -7.73 0.63 -0.86
C ILE A 206 -7.30 1.13 0.53
N THR A 207 -7.09 0.21 1.47
CA THR A 207 -6.88 0.54 2.89
C THR A 207 -5.41 0.74 3.27
N GLY A 208 -4.49 0.17 2.48
CA GLY A 208 -3.07 0.09 2.82
C GLY A 208 -2.76 -0.98 3.87
N THR A 209 -1.49 -1.09 4.24
CA THR A 209 -1.00 -2.04 5.24
C THR A 209 0.14 -1.41 6.04
N GLU A 210 0.27 -1.74 7.32
CA GLU A 210 1.42 -1.32 8.14
C GLU A 210 2.63 -2.25 7.98
N LYS A 211 2.37 -3.52 7.61
CA LYS A 211 3.39 -4.55 7.41
C LYS A 211 3.66 -4.71 5.92
N THR A 212 4.92 -4.96 5.55
CA THR A 212 5.26 -5.37 4.19
C THR A 212 4.60 -6.71 3.87
N LEU A 213 3.84 -6.75 2.76
CA LEU A 213 3.19 -7.95 2.25
C LEU A 213 3.77 -8.32 0.89
N TYR A 214 3.66 -9.59 0.53
CA TYR A 214 4.08 -10.15 -0.74
C TYR A 214 2.87 -10.77 -1.44
N GLN A 215 2.54 -10.27 -2.62
CA GLN A 215 1.61 -10.99 -3.48
C GLN A 215 2.37 -12.12 -4.15
N GLN A 216 2.02 -13.35 -3.82
CA GLN A 216 2.54 -14.57 -4.41
C GLN A 216 1.53 -15.12 -5.42
N PHE A 217 2.00 -15.95 -6.36
CA PHE A 217 1.19 -16.44 -7.47
C PHE A 217 1.56 -17.85 -7.88
N CYS A 218 0.54 -18.68 -8.10
CA CYS A 218 0.64 -20.02 -8.62
C CYS A 218 0.05 -20.04 -10.03
N PRO A 219 0.84 -20.33 -11.09
CA PRO A 219 0.35 -20.35 -12.46
C PRO A 219 -0.54 -21.55 -12.79
N MET A 220 -0.56 -22.58 -11.94
CA MET A 220 -1.23 -23.86 -12.22
C MET A 220 -2.64 -23.95 -11.65
N TYR A 221 -2.93 -23.22 -10.59
CA TYR A 221 -4.23 -23.30 -9.94
C TYR A 221 -5.26 -22.44 -10.68
N ASP A 222 -6.22 -23.10 -11.32
CA ASP A 222 -7.35 -22.52 -12.03
C ASP A 222 -6.98 -21.34 -12.95
N GLY A 223 -6.06 -21.61 -13.89
CA GLY A 223 -5.58 -20.61 -14.87
C GLY A 223 -4.64 -19.55 -14.31
N GLY A 224 -4.31 -19.60 -13.02
CA GLY A 224 -3.43 -18.67 -12.34
C GLY A 224 -4.12 -17.98 -11.17
N SER A 225 -3.60 -18.18 -9.96
CA SER A 225 -4.22 -17.65 -8.73
C SER A 225 -3.18 -17.00 -7.81
N ALA A 226 -3.55 -15.88 -7.20
CA ALA A 226 -2.68 -15.07 -6.35
C ALA A 226 -3.18 -15.02 -4.91
N TRP A 227 -2.25 -14.90 -3.96
CA TRP A 227 -2.53 -14.74 -2.53
C TRP A 227 -1.53 -13.77 -1.89
N LEU A 228 -1.87 -13.28 -0.70
CA LEU A 228 -0.96 -12.44 0.09
C LEU A 228 -0.16 -13.28 1.11
N SER A 229 1.07 -12.88 1.37
CA SER A 229 1.96 -13.49 2.35
C SER A 229 2.76 -12.43 3.11
N THR A 230 3.12 -12.69 4.36
CA THR A 230 4.07 -11.89 5.14
C THR A 230 5.53 -12.30 4.90
N SER A 231 5.78 -13.36 4.14
CA SER A 231 7.11 -13.88 3.81
C SER A 231 7.37 -13.90 2.31
N LYS A 232 8.64 -13.75 1.92
CA LYS A 232 9.13 -13.96 0.54
C LYS A 232 9.17 -15.44 0.16
N ASP A 233 9.23 -16.33 1.15
CA ASP A 233 9.24 -17.77 0.93
C ASP A 233 7.86 -18.21 0.46
N VAL A 234 7.82 -18.90 -0.69
CA VAL A 234 6.57 -19.33 -1.31
C VAL A 234 6.07 -20.59 -0.63
N MET A 235 4.89 -20.49 -0.02
CA MET A 235 4.16 -21.58 0.60
C MET A 235 2.76 -21.60 -0.02
N ASN A 236 2.46 -22.58 -0.86
CA ASN A 236 1.30 -22.60 -1.75
C ASN A 236 0.03 -23.11 -1.02
N PRO A 237 -0.96 -22.25 -0.75
CA PRO A 237 -2.19 -22.65 -0.05
C PRO A 237 -3.13 -23.50 -0.92
N TYR A 238 -3.01 -23.42 -2.25
CA TYR A 238 -3.90 -24.10 -3.20
C TYR A 238 -3.55 -25.56 -3.44
N TYR A 239 -2.30 -25.97 -3.14
CA TYR A 239 -1.87 -27.36 -3.30
C TYR A 239 -1.30 -27.97 -2.02
N GLY A 240 -1.07 -27.17 -0.97
CA GLY A 240 -0.54 -27.63 0.31
C GLY A 240 0.74 -28.44 0.13
N SER A 241 0.84 -29.57 0.82
CA SER A 241 2.00 -30.46 0.76
C SER A 241 2.31 -31.01 -0.64
N ARG A 242 1.33 -31.07 -1.56
CA ARG A 242 1.52 -31.62 -2.90
C ARG A 242 2.44 -30.77 -3.76
N MET A 243 2.37 -29.45 -3.62
CA MET A 243 3.18 -28.49 -4.38
C MET A 243 3.56 -27.27 -3.52
N LEU A 244 4.08 -27.54 -2.33
CA LEU A 244 4.29 -26.54 -1.28
C LEU A 244 5.05 -25.29 -1.74
N ASN A 245 6.10 -25.47 -2.55
CA ASN A 245 6.94 -24.35 -3.02
C ASN A 245 6.58 -23.88 -4.44
N CYS A 246 5.44 -24.34 -5.00
CA CYS A 246 5.03 -23.96 -6.35
C CYS A 246 4.48 -22.53 -6.36
N GLY A 247 5.14 -21.65 -7.08
CA GLY A 247 4.69 -20.28 -7.30
C GLY A 247 5.86 -19.30 -7.35
N LYS A 248 5.55 -18.01 -7.36
CA LYS A 248 6.54 -16.93 -7.34
C LYS A 248 5.97 -15.69 -6.65
N VAL A 249 6.85 -14.89 -6.06
CA VAL A 249 6.51 -13.52 -5.65
C VAL A 249 6.29 -12.67 -6.91
N GLN A 250 5.14 -12.00 -7.01
CA GLN A 250 4.82 -11.08 -8.12
C GLN A 250 5.13 -9.64 -7.77
N LYS A 251 4.78 -9.19 -6.56
CA LYS A 251 5.05 -7.83 -6.09
C LYS A 251 5.18 -7.78 -4.57
N GLU A 252 5.96 -6.80 -4.11
CA GLU A 252 6.04 -6.36 -2.73
C GLU A 252 5.05 -5.19 -2.53
N ILE A 253 4.30 -5.21 -1.44
CA ILE A 253 3.29 -4.22 -1.05
C ILE A 253 3.77 -3.62 0.27
N ASN A 254 3.94 -2.30 0.30
CA ASN A 254 4.43 -1.53 1.44
C ASN A 254 3.49 -0.39 1.78
#